data_AF-E0QQT9-F1
#
_entry.id   AF-E0QQT9-F1
#
_cell.length_a   1.000
_cell.length_b   1.000
_cell.length_c   1.000
_cell.angle_alpha   90.00
_cell.angle_beta   90.00
_cell.angle_gamma   90.00
#
_symmetry.space_group_name_H-M   'P 1'
#
loop_
_entity.id
_entity.type
_entity.pdbx_description
1 polymer ?
#
loop_
_entity_poly.entity_id
_entity_poly.type
_entity_poly.pdbx_seq_one_letter_code
_entity_poly.pdbx_strand_id
1 'polypeptide(L)'
;MGHATIFRYFWRRILRIFPAFWTALLFTVVVLAPISYYHEHGNLNGYLHPPKESPLTYFWNNMFLVLNQRNIAGEGGNLPYSILHGAFDWNGSAWTLKYEFLCYILVGLAGLFGLFTHRRLGGLIALAAIVLNALMWMGVKVTALSPVFSDIFLLMFFAPFAFGTLFALFGDRIPLDGRLALFGICLGVFTYATHGWNIVGQFGFCYFLMWLAVVLPLKNWERFGDFSYGVYIFAWPIMTFGAHFGLPQRGWIVYHLVIIIATHVVAFLSWHLIEKPAMSLKNWTPVWMKILFQKCRRADKNQPPAEVKASPESPKANS
;
A
#
# COMPACT_ATOMS: atom_id res chain seq x y z
N MET A 1 7.78 -26.69 -4.35
CA MET A 1 7.30 -25.34 -3.97
C MET A 1 5.87 -25.21 -4.48
N GLY A 2 4.86 -25.21 -3.59
CA GLY A 2 3.47 -25.26 -4.02
C GLY A 2 3.07 -24.00 -4.78
N HIS A 3 2.57 -24.15 -6.01
CA HIS A 3 2.04 -23.04 -6.81
C HIS A 3 1.07 -22.22 -5.95
N ALA A 4 1.48 -21.01 -5.57
CA ALA A 4 0.59 -20.10 -4.87
C ALA A 4 -0.49 -19.71 -5.88
N THR A 5 -1.71 -20.17 -5.66
CA THR A 5 -2.85 -19.77 -6.49
C THR A 5 -3.02 -18.25 -6.40
N ILE A 6 -3.44 -17.62 -7.49
CA ILE A 6 -3.75 -16.18 -7.56
C ILE A 6 -4.63 -15.73 -6.38
N PHE A 7 -5.58 -16.58 -5.99
CA PHE A 7 -6.44 -16.39 -4.83
C PHE A 7 -5.65 -16.24 -3.53
N ARG A 8 -4.65 -17.09 -3.28
CA ARG A 8 -3.83 -17.03 -2.07
C ARG A 8 -2.93 -15.80 -2.03
N TYR A 9 -2.50 -15.31 -3.21
CA TYR A 9 -1.79 -14.04 -3.31
C TYR A 9 -2.70 -12.88 -2.84
N PHE A 10 -3.90 -12.75 -3.41
CA PHE A 10 -4.85 -11.70 -3.01
C PHE A 10 -5.30 -11.81 -1.55
N TRP A 11 -5.58 -13.03 -1.08
CA TRP A 11 -5.96 -13.28 0.31
C TRP A 11 -4.93 -12.74 1.31
N ARG A 12 -3.63 -12.94 1.03
CA ARG A 12 -2.54 -12.40 1.88
C ARG A 12 -2.51 -10.88 1.91
N ARG A 13 -2.83 -10.21 0.80
CA ARG A 13 -2.90 -8.74 0.73
C ARG A 13 -4.13 -8.19 1.43
N ILE A 14 -5.27 -8.87 1.30
CA ILE A 14 -6.50 -8.53 2.03
C ILE A 14 -6.25 -8.61 3.54
N LEU A 15 -5.69 -9.71 4.02
CA LEU A 15 -5.35 -9.88 5.45
C LEU A 15 -4.30 -8.90 5.97
N ARG A 16 -3.47 -8.33 5.08
CA ARG A 16 -2.47 -7.32 5.43
C ARG A 16 -3.10 -5.93 5.60
N ILE A 17 -4.01 -5.54 4.71
CA ILE A 17 -4.53 -4.17 4.61
C ILE A 17 -5.83 -3.98 5.39
N PHE A 18 -6.84 -4.80 5.11
CA PHE A 18 -8.22 -4.53 5.51
C PHE A 18 -8.45 -4.58 7.02
N PRO A 19 -7.90 -5.55 7.80
CA PRO A 19 -8.16 -5.63 9.23
C PRO A 19 -7.80 -4.35 9.99
N ALA A 20 -6.55 -3.88 9.86
CA ALA A 20 -6.11 -2.66 10.52
C ALA A 20 -6.75 -1.40 9.92
N PHE A 21 -7.05 -1.38 8.61
CA PHE A 21 -7.81 -0.29 7.99
C PHE A 21 -9.21 -0.15 8.60
N TRP A 22 -9.96 -1.25 8.70
CA TRP A 22 -11.28 -1.26 9.33
C TRP A 22 -11.22 -0.87 10.80
N THR A 23 -10.21 -1.37 11.53
CA THR A 23 -9.98 -0.96 12.91
C THR A 23 -9.72 0.54 13.01
N ALA A 24 -8.93 1.13 12.11
CA ALA A 24 -8.68 2.57 12.11
C ALA A 24 -9.95 3.39 11.84
N LEU A 25 -10.79 2.96 10.90
CA LEU A 25 -12.08 3.62 10.63
C LEU A 25 -12.99 3.57 11.86
N LEU A 26 -13.15 2.39 12.46
CA LEU A 26 -13.99 2.19 13.65
C LEU A 26 -13.43 2.94 14.86
N PHE A 27 -12.11 2.88 15.08
CA PHE A 27 -11.45 3.60 16.16
C PHE A 27 -11.65 5.11 16.05
N THR A 28 -11.59 5.64 14.83
CA THR A 28 -11.87 7.06 14.57
C THR A 28 -13.30 7.41 14.92
N VAL A 29 -14.29 6.64 14.44
CA VAL A 29 -15.72 6.90 14.63
C VAL A 29 -16.19 6.68 16.07
N VAL A 30 -15.64 5.69 16.77
CA VAL A 30 -16.12 5.26 18.08
C VAL A 30 -15.35 5.91 19.22
N VAL A 31 -14.09 6.28 19.02
CA VAL A 31 -13.21 6.80 20.08
C VAL A 31 -12.81 8.25 19.80
N LEU A 32 -12.10 8.51 18.71
CA LEU A 32 -11.47 9.82 18.50
C LEU A 32 -12.49 10.92 18.23
N ALA A 33 -13.35 10.73 17.24
CA ALA A 33 -14.36 11.70 16.84
C ALA A 33 -15.38 12.07 17.93
N PRO A 34 -15.97 11.14 18.71
CA PRO A 34 -16.91 11.53 19.76
C PRO A 34 -16.22 12.26 20.92
N ILE A 35 -14.97 11.90 21.27
CA ILE A 35 -14.21 12.61 22.30
C ILE A 35 -13.91 14.05 21.84
N SER A 36 -13.50 14.24 20.59
CA SER A 36 -13.30 15.57 20.02
C SER A 36 -14.62 16.36 19.94
N TYR A 37 -15.71 15.73 19.51
CA TYR A 37 -17.04 16.36 19.44
C TYR A 37 -17.50 16.85 20.81
N TYR A 38 -17.33 16.02 21.86
CA TYR A 38 -17.64 16.39 23.23
C TYR A 38 -16.80 17.56 23.72
N HIS A 39 -15.51 17.61 23.36
CA HIS A 39 -14.62 18.71 23.72
C HIS A 39 -15.05 20.03 23.06
N GLU A 40 -15.53 20.00 21.81
CA GLU A 40 -15.97 21.22 21.10
C GLU A 40 -17.38 21.68 21.49
N HIS A 41 -18.32 20.75 21.70
CA HIS A 41 -19.74 21.06 21.89
C HIS A 41 -20.24 20.91 23.35
N GLY A 42 -19.42 20.33 24.25
CA GLY A 42 -19.76 20.09 25.65
C GLY A 42 -20.76 18.97 25.90
N ASN A 43 -21.29 18.32 24.86
CA ASN A 43 -22.20 17.18 24.93
C ASN A 43 -22.10 16.32 23.66
N LEU A 44 -22.71 15.12 23.68
CA LEU A 44 -22.74 14.20 22.54
C LEU A 44 -24.08 14.21 21.78
N ASN A 45 -25.00 15.12 22.14
CA ASN A 45 -26.31 15.19 21.49
C ASN A 45 -26.12 15.71 20.06
N GLY A 46 -26.55 14.91 19.08
CA GLY A 46 -26.38 15.24 17.67
C GLY A 46 -25.15 14.60 17.01
N TYR A 47 -24.25 13.96 17.77
CA TYR A 47 -23.09 13.28 17.17
C TYR A 47 -23.49 12.18 16.18
N LEU A 48 -24.49 11.35 16.50
CA LEU A 48 -24.93 10.25 15.62
C LEU A 48 -25.70 10.74 14.38
N HIS A 49 -26.40 11.87 14.50
CA HIS A 49 -27.26 12.43 13.45
C HIS A 49 -26.90 13.89 13.17
N PRO A 50 -25.66 14.19 12.74
CA PRO A 50 -25.29 15.53 12.35
C PRO A 50 -25.94 15.85 11.00
N PRO A 51 -26.13 17.15 10.68
CA PRO A 51 -26.73 17.58 9.43
C PRO A 51 -25.89 17.22 8.19
N LYS A 52 -24.59 16.96 8.36
CA LYS A 52 -23.66 16.53 7.31
C LYS A 52 -22.73 15.44 7.82
N GLU A 53 -22.36 14.51 6.95
CA GLU A 53 -21.32 13.49 7.17
C GLU A 53 -21.50 12.69 8.49
N SER A 54 -22.60 11.95 8.59
CA SER A 54 -22.90 11.13 9.76
C SER A 54 -21.77 10.13 10.10
N PRO A 55 -21.43 9.93 11.38
CA PRO A 55 -20.47 8.91 11.77
C PRO A 55 -20.92 7.49 11.40
N LEU A 56 -22.24 7.25 11.34
CA LEU A 56 -22.81 5.95 11.00
C LEU A 56 -22.51 5.53 9.56
N THR A 57 -22.39 6.50 8.65
CA THR A 57 -22.09 6.24 7.25
C THR A 57 -20.60 6.16 6.95
N TYR A 58 -19.74 6.68 7.85
CA TYR A 58 -18.30 6.78 7.64
C TYR A 58 -17.63 5.43 7.34
N PHE A 59 -17.96 4.39 8.11
CA PHE A 59 -17.38 3.05 7.88
C PHE A 59 -17.79 2.49 6.51
N TRP A 60 -19.09 2.52 6.20
CA TRP A 60 -19.62 1.91 4.99
C TRP A 60 -19.17 2.62 3.72
N ASN A 61 -19.09 3.95 3.77
CA ASN A 61 -18.66 4.77 2.65
C ASN A 61 -17.17 4.60 2.33
N ASN A 62 -16.36 4.09 3.26
CA ASN A 62 -14.90 4.04 3.14
C ASN A 62 -14.30 2.63 3.14
N MET A 63 -15.04 1.60 3.55
CA MET A 63 -14.48 0.27 3.83
C MET A 63 -13.76 -0.43 2.67
N PHE A 64 -14.02 0.00 1.43
CA PHE A 64 -13.42 -0.53 0.20
C PHE A 64 -12.24 0.30 -0.31
N LEU A 65 -11.53 1.00 0.58
CA LEU A 65 -10.34 1.84 0.31
C LEU A 65 -10.60 3.07 -0.56
N VAL A 66 -11.84 3.29 -1.02
CA VAL A 66 -12.28 4.50 -1.69
C VAL A 66 -12.91 5.40 -0.65
N LEU A 67 -12.23 6.50 -0.30
CA LEU A 67 -12.73 7.45 0.71
C LEU A 67 -13.81 8.35 0.12
N ASN A 68 -15.07 7.92 0.19
CA ASN A 68 -16.22 8.72 -0.26
C ASN A 68 -16.68 9.72 0.82
N GLN A 69 -16.37 9.45 2.09
CA GLN A 69 -16.65 10.36 3.20
C GLN A 69 -15.36 10.60 3.97
N ARG A 70 -14.84 11.83 3.95
CA ARG A 70 -13.52 12.12 4.54
C ARG A 70 -13.60 12.67 5.95
N ASN A 71 -14.72 13.29 6.30
CA ASN A 71 -14.94 13.86 7.61
C ASN A 71 -16.13 13.19 8.35
N ILE A 72 -16.29 13.54 9.62
CA ILE A 72 -17.33 13.07 10.53
C ILE A 72 -17.88 14.31 11.22
N ALA A 73 -19.19 14.52 11.09
CA ALA A 73 -19.95 15.63 11.68
C ALA A 73 -19.52 17.06 11.28
N GLY A 74 -18.66 17.22 10.26
CA GLY A 74 -18.12 18.53 9.87
C GLY A 74 -17.06 19.06 10.84
N GLU A 75 -16.52 18.19 11.70
CA GLU A 75 -15.59 18.56 12.76
C GLU A 75 -14.23 18.96 12.20
N GLY A 76 -13.53 19.83 12.94
CA GLY A 76 -12.15 20.18 12.64
C GLY A 76 -11.97 21.34 11.65
N GLY A 77 -13.05 22.08 11.36
CA GLY A 77 -12.99 23.31 10.55
C GLY A 77 -12.05 24.38 11.11
N ASN A 78 -11.80 24.38 12.42
CA ASN A 78 -10.90 25.31 13.11
C ASN A 78 -9.47 24.76 13.28
N LEU A 79 -9.17 23.57 12.78
CA LEU A 79 -7.84 22.98 12.92
C LEU A 79 -6.84 23.64 11.95
N PRO A 80 -5.53 23.60 12.26
CA PRO A 80 -4.50 24.16 11.39
C PRO A 80 -4.56 23.63 9.95
N TYR A 81 -4.84 22.34 9.77
CA TYR A 81 -4.96 21.73 8.44
C TYR A 81 -6.13 22.33 7.63
N SER A 82 -7.27 22.55 8.27
CA SER A 82 -8.43 23.23 7.66
C SER A 82 -8.11 24.66 7.27
N ILE A 83 -7.51 25.42 8.19
CA ILE A 83 -7.20 26.84 7.98
C ILE A 83 -6.17 27.03 6.87
N LEU A 84 -5.14 26.19 6.82
CA LEU A 84 -4.02 26.35 5.88
C LEU A 84 -4.29 25.70 4.51
N HIS A 85 -5.09 24.63 4.45
CA HIS A 85 -5.25 23.82 3.24
C HIS A 85 -6.71 23.62 2.81
N GLY A 86 -7.69 24.10 3.58
CA GLY A 86 -9.12 23.98 3.26
C GLY A 86 -9.68 22.56 3.36
N ALA A 87 -8.96 21.63 4.00
CA ALA A 87 -9.37 20.25 4.19
C ALA A 87 -9.27 19.85 5.66
N PHE A 88 -10.12 18.94 6.13
CA PHE A 88 -10.21 18.55 7.54
C PHE A 88 -10.55 17.06 7.68
N ASP A 89 -9.83 16.23 6.94
CA ASP A 89 -10.05 14.79 6.91
C ASP A 89 -9.64 14.13 8.23
N TRP A 90 -10.45 13.18 8.70
CA TRP A 90 -10.11 12.38 9.88
C TRP A 90 -9.02 11.34 9.61
N ASN A 91 -8.85 10.92 8.35
CA ASN A 91 -7.76 10.04 7.93
C ASN A 91 -7.28 10.40 6.52
N GLY A 92 -6.44 11.43 6.44
CA GLY A 92 -5.89 11.97 5.19
C GLY A 92 -4.76 11.15 4.58
N SER A 93 -4.23 10.12 5.24
CA SER A 93 -3.26 9.20 4.62
C SER A 93 -3.95 8.05 3.88
N ALA A 94 -5.08 7.56 4.41
CA ALA A 94 -5.76 6.35 3.95
C ALA A 94 -6.17 6.33 2.46
N TRP A 95 -6.39 7.48 1.81
CA TRP A 95 -6.77 7.52 0.39
C TRP A 95 -5.71 6.92 -0.53
N THR A 96 -4.43 6.92 -0.12
CA THR A 96 -3.34 6.36 -0.93
C THR A 96 -3.40 4.83 -1.02
N LEU A 97 -4.09 4.16 -0.08
CA LEU A 97 -4.24 2.69 -0.04
C LEU A 97 -4.95 2.13 -1.27
N LYS A 98 -5.87 2.90 -1.86
CA LYS A 98 -6.51 2.53 -3.14
C LYS A 98 -5.46 2.23 -4.19
N TYR A 99 -4.47 3.11 -4.33
CA TYR A 99 -3.41 2.98 -5.34
C TYR A 99 -2.45 1.83 -5.01
N GLU A 100 -2.12 1.63 -3.74
CA GLU A 100 -1.33 0.48 -3.31
C GLU A 100 -2.04 -0.85 -3.67
N PHE A 101 -3.34 -0.96 -3.36
CA PHE A 101 -4.10 -2.16 -3.65
C PHE A 101 -4.26 -2.41 -5.16
N LEU A 102 -4.41 -1.35 -5.96
CA LEU A 102 -4.37 -1.42 -7.41
C LEU A 102 -3.03 -1.96 -7.92
N CYS A 103 -1.90 -1.54 -7.36
CA CYS A 103 -0.58 -2.10 -7.71
C CYS A 103 -0.52 -3.61 -7.43
N TYR A 104 -1.10 -4.07 -6.32
CA TYR A 104 -1.19 -5.51 -6.05
C TYR A 104 -2.04 -6.26 -7.08
N ILE A 105 -3.15 -5.67 -7.52
CA ILE A 105 -3.98 -6.25 -8.61
C ILE A 105 -3.17 -6.36 -9.89
N LEU A 106 -2.47 -5.29 -10.30
CA LEU A 106 -1.64 -5.28 -11.50
C LEU A 106 -0.54 -6.35 -11.45
N VAL A 107 0.15 -6.50 -10.31
CA VAL A 107 1.15 -7.57 -10.13
C VAL A 107 0.52 -8.96 -10.13
N GLY A 108 -0.65 -9.13 -9.51
CA GLY A 108 -1.38 -10.40 -9.56
C GLY A 108 -1.71 -10.80 -11.00
N LEU A 109 -2.24 -9.87 -11.79
CA LEU A 109 -2.55 -10.08 -13.20
C LEU A 109 -1.28 -10.34 -14.02
N ALA A 110 -0.23 -9.55 -13.84
CA ALA A 110 1.07 -9.77 -14.47
C ALA A 110 1.64 -11.17 -14.16
N GLY A 111 1.50 -11.63 -12.92
CA GLY A 111 1.86 -12.99 -12.51
C GLY A 111 1.01 -14.07 -13.19
N LEU A 112 -0.30 -13.84 -13.34
CA LEU A 112 -1.23 -14.76 -14.00
C LEU A 112 -0.88 -14.97 -15.48
N PHE A 113 -0.55 -13.89 -16.19
CA PHE A 113 -0.18 -13.94 -17.60
C PHE A 113 1.29 -14.31 -17.84
N GLY A 114 2.05 -14.68 -16.80
CA GLY A 114 3.45 -15.06 -16.93
C GLY A 114 4.35 -13.91 -17.38
N LEU A 115 3.97 -12.65 -17.12
CA LEU A 115 4.71 -11.47 -17.52
C LEU A 115 6.10 -11.41 -16.86
N PHE A 116 6.21 -11.96 -15.66
CA PHE A 116 7.47 -12.08 -14.92
C PHE A 116 8.31 -13.30 -15.35
N THR A 117 7.79 -14.19 -16.19
CA THR A 117 8.59 -15.29 -16.78
C THR A 117 9.72 -14.72 -17.64
N HIS A 118 9.49 -13.56 -18.26
CA HIS A 118 10.49 -12.84 -19.03
C HIS A 118 10.92 -11.58 -18.27
N ARG A 119 11.99 -11.68 -17.47
CA ARG A 119 12.52 -10.56 -16.66
C ARG A 119 12.70 -9.24 -17.43
N ARG A 120 13.04 -9.33 -18.72
CA ARG A 120 13.18 -8.16 -19.62
C ARG A 120 11.85 -7.47 -19.91
N LEU A 121 10.78 -8.23 -20.15
CA LEU A 121 9.46 -7.67 -20.44
C LEU A 121 8.88 -6.97 -19.20
N GLY A 122 8.97 -7.62 -18.02
CA GLY A 122 8.60 -6.99 -16.76
C GLY A 122 9.41 -5.71 -16.49
N GLY A 123 10.71 -5.73 -16.79
CA GLY A 123 11.58 -4.56 -16.70
C GLY A 123 11.17 -3.41 -17.64
N LEU A 124 10.85 -3.72 -18.91
CA LEU A 124 10.41 -2.73 -19.89
C LEU A 124 9.09 -2.07 -19.47
N ILE A 125 8.14 -2.83 -18.91
CA ILE A 125 6.85 -2.30 -18.44
C ILE A 125 7.05 -1.40 -17.21
N ALA A 126 7.90 -1.82 -16.27
CA ALA A 126 8.24 -0.99 -15.12
C ALA A 126 8.96 0.31 -15.55
N LEU A 127 9.89 0.23 -16.49
CA LEU A 127 10.56 1.40 -17.06
C LEU A 127 9.58 2.32 -17.79
N ALA A 128 8.65 1.76 -18.58
CA ALA A 128 7.62 2.53 -19.26
C ALA A 128 6.74 3.30 -18.27
N ALA A 129 6.36 2.68 -17.15
CA ALA A 129 5.59 3.36 -16.09
C ALA A 129 6.36 4.55 -15.48
N ILE A 130 7.66 4.37 -15.20
CA ILE A 130 8.54 5.43 -14.70
C ILE A 130 8.64 6.58 -15.71
N VAL A 131 8.87 6.26 -16.98
CA VAL A 131 8.96 7.26 -18.06
C VAL A 131 7.64 7.99 -18.26
N LEU A 132 6.50 7.30 -18.26
CA LEU A 132 5.18 7.93 -18.39
C LEU A 132 4.91 8.90 -17.23
N ASN A 133 5.26 8.51 -16.01
CA ASN A 133 5.17 9.41 -14.86
C ASN A 133 6.09 10.62 -15.03
N ALA A 134 7.35 10.44 -15.44
CA ALA A 134 8.27 11.55 -15.69
C ALA A 134 7.72 12.51 -16.76
N LEU A 135 7.24 12.00 -17.89
CA LEU A 135 6.63 12.79 -18.97
C LEU A 135 5.41 13.57 -18.47
N MET A 136 4.55 12.94 -17.68
CA MET A 136 3.38 13.59 -17.09
C MET A 136 3.78 14.80 -16.24
N TRP A 137 4.77 14.62 -15.35
CA TRP A 137 5.25 15.69 -14.48
C TRP A 137 6.15 16.72 -15.18
N MET A 138 6.60 16.44 -16.40
CA MET A 138 7.20 17.42 -17.32
C MET A 138 6.16 18.22 -18.11
N GLY A 139 4.87 17.99 -17.90
CA GLY A 139 3.77 18.70 -18.58
C GLY A 139 3.34 18.09 -19.91
N VAL A 140 3.84 16.90 -20.27
CA VAL A 140 3.38 16.19 -21.46
C VAL A 140 1.97 15.64 -21.22
N LYS A 141 1.07 15.82 -22.19
CA LYS A 141 -0.33 15.36 -22.12
C LYS A 141 -0.44 13.83 -22.29
N VAL A 142 0.01 13.08 -21.29
CA VAL A 142 -0.06 11.60 -21.25
C VAL A 142 -1.52 11.11 -21.30
N THR A 143 -2.48 11.93 -20.89
CA THR A 143 -3.93 11.69 -21.01
C THR A 143 -4.40 11.43 -22.44
N ALA A 144 -3.66 11.90 -23.46
CA ALA A 144 -3.96 11.62 -24.86
C ALA A 144 -3.76 10.14 -25.24
N LEU A 145 -2.92 9.40 -24.49
CA LEU A 145 -2.69 7.97 -24.72
C LEU A 145 -3.84 7.10 -24.19
N SER A 146 -4.43 7.50 -23.07
CA SER A 146 -5.55 6.78 -22.47
C SER A 146 -6.26 7.65 -21.41
N PRO A 147 -7.60 7.63 -21.35
CA PRO A 147 -8.37 8.28 -20.27
C PRO A 147 -7.97 7.81 -18.87
N VAL A 148 -7.39 6.62 -18.73
CA VAL A 148 -6.93 6.07 -17.44
C VAL A 148 -5.85 6.95 -16.81
N PHE A 149 -5.07 7.68 -17.60
CA PHE A 149 -4.03 8.60 -17.10
C PHE A 149 -4.54 9.99 -16.70
N SER A 150 -5.87 10.19 -16.70
CA SER A 150 -6.49 11.42 -16.19
C SER A 150 -6.30 11.59 -14.68
N ASP A 151 -6.22 10.48 -13.94
CA ASP A 151 -5.87 10.48 -12.52
C ASP A 151 -4.34 10.52 -12.36
N ILE A 152 -3.81 11.71 -12.04
CA ILE A 152 -2.38 11.94 -11.81
C ILE A 152 -1.77 11.04 -10.74
N PHE A 153 -2.56 10.68 -9.73
CA PHE A 153 -2.07 9.88 -8.62
C PHE A 153 -1.77 8.44 -9.04
N LEU A 154 -2.42 7.94 -10.10
CA LEU A 154 -2.19 6.59 -10.61
C LEU A 154 -0.73 6.40 -11.01
N LEU A 155 -0.19 7.26 -11.88
CA LEU A 155 1.21 7.19 -12.32
C LEU A 155 2.17 7.59 -11.20
N MET A 156 1.79 8.58 -10.39
CA MET A 156 2.60 9.05 -9.26
C MET A 156 2.90 7.92 -8.27
N PHE A 157 1.93 7.09 -7.92
CA PHE A 157 2.14 5.96 -6.99
C PHE A 157 2.61 4.68 -7.66
N PHE A 158 2.26 4.46 -8.93
CA PHE A 158 2.71 3.28 -9.66
C PHE A 158 4.21 3.36 -10.02
N ALA A 159 4.76 4.55 -10.23
CA ALA A 159 6.17 4.73 -10.58
C ALA A 159 7.17 4.24 -9.49
N PRO A 160 7.06 4.60 -8.20
CA PRO A 160 7.94 4.06 -7.16
C PRO A 160 7.72 2.54 -6.97
N PHE A 161 6.49 2.05 -7.15
CA PHE A 161 6.21 0.60 -7.15
C PHE A 161 6.92 -0.12 -8.31
N ALA A 162 6.89 0.46 -9.51
CA ALA A 162 7.61 -0.03 -10.68
C ALA A 162 9.12 -0.01 -10.46
N PHE A 163 9.65 1.02 -9.80
CA PHE A 163 11.06 1.09 -9.41
C PHE A 163 11.44 -0.06 -8.46
N GLY A 164 10.63 -0.35 -7.45
CA GLY A 164 10.81 -1.52 -6.59
C GLY A 164 10.73 -2.85 -7.36
N THR A 165 9.90 -2.92 -8.40
CA THR A 165 9.83 -4.09 -9.29
C THR A 165 11.13 -4.30 -10.07
N LEU A 166 11.79 -3.23 -10.52
CA LEU A 166 13.12 -3.32 -11.16
C LEU A 166 14.17 -3.88 -10.19
N PHE A 167 14.14 -3.46 -8.92
CA PHE A 167 14.99 -4.04 -7.88
C PHE A 167 14.73 -5.53 -7.66
N ALA A 168 13.46 -5.95 -7.67
CA ALA A 168 13.11 -7.36 -7.53
C ALA A 168 13.56 -8.21 -8.72
N LEU A 169 13.54 -7.67 -9.94
CA LEU A 169 13.88 -8.38 -11.18
C LEU A 169 15.38 -8.39 -11.51
N PHE A 170 16.11 -7.33 -11.15
CA PHE A 170 17.51 -7.11 -11.52
C PHE A 170 18.42 -6.84 -10.32
N GLY A 171 18.00 -7.21 -9.11
CA GLY A 171 18.75 -6.99 -7.87
C GLY A 171 20.16 -7.57 -7.89
N ASP A 172 20.42 -8.63 -8.68
CA ASP A 172 21.74 -9.22 -8.91
C ASP A 172 22.72 -8.30 -9.68
N ARG A 173 22.19 -7.27 -10.36
CA ARG A 173 22.97 -6.31 -11.16
C ARG A 173 23.06 -4.93 -10.53
N ILE A 174 22.25 -4.64 -9.52
CA ILE A 174 22.21 -3.31 -8.90
C ILE A 174 23.38 -3.22 -7.92
N PRO A 175 24.35 -2.30 -8.14
CA PRO A 175 25.45 -2.13 -7.22
C PRO A 175 24.93 -1.59 -5.89
N LEU A 176 25.45 -2.11 -4.77
CA LEU A 176 25.25 -1.55 -3.44
C LEU A 176 26.40 -0.59 -3.13
N ASP A 177 26.29 0.65 -3.63
CA ASP A 177 27.34 1.67 -3.50
C ASP A 177 26.84 2.86 -2.66
N GLY A 178 27.55 3.15 -1.57
CA GLY A 178 27.25 4.29 -0.71
C GLY A 178 27.41 5.65 -1.41
N ARG A 179 28.24 5.75 -2.45
CA ARG A 179 28.39 6.97 -3.26
C ARG A 179 27.14 7.23 -4.09
N LEU A 180 26.58 6.19 -4.71
CA LEU A 180 25.31 6.27 -5.43
C LEU A 180 24.16 6.57 -4.47
N ALA A 181 24.20 6.02 -3.25
CA ALA A 181 23.19 6.31 -2.23
C ALA A 181 23.25 7.78 -1.78
N LEU A 182 24.46 8.30 -1.53
CA LEU A 182 24.67 9.71 -1.20
C LEU A 182 24.22 10.63 -2.34
N PHE A 183 24.58 10.32 -3.58
CA PHE A 183 24.11 11.06 -4.75
C PHE A 183 22.57 11.00 -4.84
N GLY A 184 21.97 9.83 -4.64
CA GLY A 184 20.53 9.61 -4.69
C GLY A 184 19.76 10.44 -3.65
N ILE A 185 20.23 10.47 -2.39
CA ILE A 185 19.60 11.31 -1.36
C ILE A 185 19.80 12.80 -1.64
N CYS A 186 20.98 13.23 -2.08
CA CYS A 186 21.22 14.63 -2.45
C CYS A 186 20.33 15.07 -3.62
N LEU A 187 20.19 14.23 -4.66
CA LEU A 187 19.29 14.45 -5.78
C LEU A 187 17.83 14.54 -5.31
N GLY A 188 17.41 13.61 -4.43
CA GLY A 188 16.07 13.61 -3.85
C GLY A 188 15.77 14.89 -3.07
N VAL A 189 16.66 15.31 -2.18
CA VAL A 189 16.52 16.55 -1.39
C VAL A 189 16.51 17.78 -2.30
N PHE A 190 17.42 17.87 -3.26
CA PHE A 190 17.50 18.99 -4.19
C PHE A 190 16.23 19.15 -5.02
N THR A 191 15.73 18.05 -5.61
CA THR A 191 14.52 18.07 -6.45
C THR A 191 13.22 18.20 -5.66
N TYR A 192 13.23 17.84 -4.37
CA TYR A 192 12.13 18.13 -3.44
C TYR A 192 12.07 19.62 -3.12
N ALA A 193 13.22 20.26 -2.86
CA ALA A 193 13.30 21.68 -2.52
C ALA A 193 13.08 22.62 -3.73
N THR A 194 13.38 22.14 -4.94
CA THR A 194 13.22 22.90 -6.18
C THR A 194 12.01 22.39 -6.95
N HIS A 195 12.23 21.54 -7.96
CA HIS A 195 11.21 20.86 -8.76
C HIS A 195 11.77 19.52 -9.26
N GLY A 196 10.90 18.58 -9.61
CA GLY A 196 11.30 17.30 -10.22
C GLY A 196 11.37 16.10 -9.27
N TRP A 197 10.83 16.23 -8.05
CA TRP A 197 10.65 15.10 -7.13
C TRP A 197 10.00 13.90 -7.82
N ASN A 198 8.85 14.11 -8.46
CA ASN A 198 8.13 13.05 -9.17
C ASN A 198 8.81 12.62 -10.48
N ILE A 199 9.75 13.39 -11.02
CA ILE A 199 10.43 13.08 -12.31
C ILE A 199 11.63 12.17 -12.06
N VAL A 200 12.53 12.56 -11.16
CA VAL A 200 13.77 11.80 -10.87
C VAL A 200 14.08 11.68 -9.38
N GLY A 201 13.69 12.67 -8.57
CA GLY A 201 14.07 12.77 -7.16
C GLY A 201 13.68 11.56 -6.31
N GLN A 202 12.43 11.14 -6.44
CA GLN A 202 11.88 10.02 -5.69
C GLN A 202 12.67 8.72 -5.90
N PHE A 203 13.23 8.50 -7.10
CA PHE A 203 13.98 7.27 -7.40
C PHE A 203 15.37 7.27 -6.77
N GLY A 204 16.02 8.44 -6.71
CA GLY A 204 17.25 8.62 -5.93
C GLY A 204 17.02 8.36 -4.44
N PHE A 205 15.90 8.88 -3.91
CA PHE A 205 15.48 8.62 -2.53
C PHE A 205 15.16 7.14 -2.28
N CYS A 206 14.42 6.47 -3.18
CA CYS A 206 14.14 5.05 -3.09
C CYS A 206 15.42 4.20 -3.13
N TYR A 207 16.39 4.51 -4.00
CA TYR A 207 17.68 3.83 -4.02
C TYR A 207 18.42 3.98 -2.68
N PHE A 208 18.44 5.20 -2.13
CA PHE A 208 19.03 5.46 -0.81
C PHE A 208 18.35 4.62 0.28
N LEU A 209 17.02 4.55 0.31
CA LEU A 209 16.28 3.71 1.27
C LEU A 209 16.60 2.23 1.12
N MET A 210 16.73 1.72 -0.12
CA MET A 210 17.11 0.33 -0.37
C MET A 210 18.55 0.05 0.08
N TRP A 211 19.49 0.95 -0.21
CA TRP A 211 20.86 0.85 0.27
C TRP A 211 20.92 0.86 1.80
N LEU A 212 20.20 1.79 2.43
CA LEU A 212 20.14 1.93 3.89
C LEU A 212 19.55 0.67 4.55
N ALA A 213 18.48 0.11 3.98
CA ALA A 213 17.86 -1.11 4.48
C ALA A 213 18.81 -2.32 4.46
N VAL A 214 19.74 -2.38 3.49
CA VAL A 214 20.72 -3.48 3.37
C VAL A 214 21.95 -3.25 4.26
N VAL A 215 22.42 -2.00 4.38
CA VAL A 215 23.66 -1.67 5.12
C VAL A 215 23.41 -1.58 6.63
N LEU A 216 22.23 -1.13 7.06
CA LEU A 216 21.93 -1.05 8.49
C LEU A 216 21.89 -2.45 9.13
N PRO A 217 22.59 -2.68 10.26
CA PRO A 217 22.65 -3.97 10.93
C PRO A 217 21.38 -4.27 11.76
N LEU A 218 20.20 -3.85 11.30
CA LEU A 218 18.91 -4.05 11.96
C LEU A 218 18.37 -5.47 11.69
N LYS A 219 19.15 -6.49 12.10
CA LYS A 219 18.73 -7.88 11.98
C LYS A 219 17.68 -8.20 13.04
N ASN A 220 16.63 -8.93 12.65
CA ASN A 220 15.56 -9.39 13.52
C ASN A 220 14.70 -8.30 14.16
N TRP A 221 14.67 -7.07 13.63
CA TRP A 221 13.79 -6.02 14.15
C TRP A 221 12.31 -6.42 14.10
N GLU A 222 11.93 -7.15 13.06
CA GLU A 222 10.61 -7.75 12.84
C GLU A 222 10.20 -8.82 13.86
N ARG A 223 11.10 -9.27 14.75
CA ARG A 223 10.79 -10.28 15.78
C ARG A 223 9.66 -9.84 16.72
N PHE A 224 9.53 -8.54 16.93
CA PHE A 224 8.51 -7.94 17.79
C PHE A 224 7.20 -7.66 17.05
N GLY A 225 7.22 -7.64 15.72
CA GLY A 225 6.06 -7.35 14.89
C GLY A 225 6.37 -6.41 13.73
N ASP A 226 5.48 -6.39 12.74
CA ASP A 226 5.54 -5.44 11.62
C ASP A 226 4.57 -4.28 11.90
N PHE A 227 5.05 -3.28 12.64
CA PHE A 227 4.25 -2.12 13.06
C PHE A 227 4.08 -1.06 11.97
N SER A 228 4.78 -1.20 10.84
CA SER A 228 4.85 -0.15 9.80
C SER A 228 3.46 0.27 9.32
N TYR A 229 2.58 -0.70 9.13
CA TYR A 229 1.23 -0.47 8.64
C TYR A 229 0.33 0.18 9.70
N GLY A 230 0.37 -0.31 10.93
CA GLY A 230 -0.30 0.32 12.07
C GLY A 230 0.13 1.78 12.24
N VAL A 231 1.43 2.06 12.23
CA VAL A 231 1.94 3.43 12.34
C VAL A 231 1.36 4.29 11.21
N TYR A 232 1.41 3.82 9.98
CA TYR A 232 0.88 4.53 8.81
C TYR A 232 -0.63 4.86 8.93
N ILE A 233 -1.47 3.87 9.29
CA ILE A 233 -2.92 4.05 9.24
C ILE A 233 -3.48 4.83 10.44
N PHE A 234 -2.84 4.72 11.61
CA PHE A 234 -3.27 5.40 12.84
C PHE A 234 -2.60 6.76 13.05
N ALA A 235 -1.48 7.07 12.39
CA ALA A 235 -0.78 8.35 12.55
C ALA A 235 -1.69 9.55 12.29
N TRP A 236 -2.39 9.59 11.15
CA TRP A 236 -3.22 10.74 10.79
C TRP A 236 -4.40 10.96 11.76
N PRO A 237 -5.23 9.95 12.07
CA PRO A 237 -6.29 10.13 13.07
C PRO A 237 -5.78 10.63 14.42
N ILE A 238 -4.63 10.12 14.88
CA ILE A 238 -4.03 10.55 16.17
C ILE A 238 -3.51 12.00 16.08
N MET A 239 -2.93 12.39 14.94
CA MET A 239 -2.51 13.77 14.68
C MET A 239 -3.70 14.74 14.68
N THR A 240 -4.78 14.40 13.96
CA THR A 240 -6.02 15.18 13.92
C THR A 240 -6.63 15.28 15.31
N PHE A 241 -6.71 14.16 16.04
CA PHE A 241 -7.19 14.14 17.42
C PHE A 241 -6.37 15.06 18.32
N GLY A 242 -5.04 14.94 18.33
CA GLY A 242 -4.18 15.84 19.12
C GLY A 242 -4.35 17.32 18.76
N ALA A 243 -4.64 17.62 17.48
CA ALA A 243 -4.91 18.98 17.04
C ALA A 243 -6.20 19.58 17.65
N HIS A 244 -7.26 18.79 17.82
CA HIS A 244 -8.49 19.23 18.51
C HIS A 244 -8.25 19.67 19.97
N PHE A 245 -7.23 19.10 20.63
CA PHE A 245 -6.87 19.43 22.02
C PHE A 245 -5.78 20.52 22.14
N GLY A 246 -5.46 21.18 21.04
CA GLY A 246 -4.46 22.24 21.05
C GLY A 246 -3.02 21.75 21.29
N LEU A 247 -2.72 20.48 20.95
CA LEU A 247 -1.37 19.94 21.05
C LEU A 247 -0.34 20.69 20.18
N PRO A 248 -0.66 21.14 18.95
CA PRO A 248 0.28 21.93 18.13
C PRO A 248 0.78 23.21 18.83
N GLN A 249 -0.03 23.81 19.69
CA GLN A 249 0.26 25.03 20.43
C GLN A 249 1.26 24.80 21.57
N ARG A 250 1.51 23.54 21.95
CA ARG A 250 2.50 23.17 22.98
C ARG A 250 3.95 23.13 22.46
N GLY A 251 4.14 23.43 21.18
CA GLY A 251 5.44 23.49 20.52
C GLY A 251 5.75 22.23 19.71
N TRP A 252 6.60 22.42 18.69
CA TRP A 252 6.88 21.42 17.67
C TRP A 252 7.42 20.10 18.23
N ILE A 253 8.36 20.16 19.18
CA ILE A 253 8.99 18.98 19.79
C ILE A 253 7.97 18.17 20.59
N VAL A 254 7.18 18.84 21.43
CA VAL A 254 6.17 18.19 22.29
C VAL A 254 5.12 17.50 21.44
N TYR A 255 4.62 18.18 20.40
CA TYR A 255 3.67 17.61 19.45
C TYR A 255 4.21 16.32 18.83
N HIS A 256 5.40 16.34 18.23
CA HIS A 256 5.95 15.18 17.55
C HIS A 256 6.24 14.02 18.50
N LEU A 257 6.79 14.29 19.69
CA LEU A 257 7.05 13.23 20.68
C LEU A 257 5.77 12.54 21.12
N VAL A 258 4.73 13.32 21.45
CA VAL A 258 3.44 12.76 21.87
C VAL A 258 2.80 11.94 20.75
N ILE A 259 2.78 12.46 19.51
CA ILE A 259 2.21 11.74 18.36
C ILE A 259 3.00 10.46 18.09
N ILE A 260 4.33 10.51 18.04
CA ILE A 260 5.17 9.33 17.80
C ILE A 260 4.87 8.27 18.85
N ILE A 261 4.89 8.62 20.13
CA ILE A 261 4.65 7.65 21.22
C ILE A 261 3.23 7.08 21.11
N ALA A 262 2.21 7.93 21.00
CA ALA A 262 0.82 7.52 20.93
C ALA A 262 0.55 6.60 19.73
N THR A 263 1.05 6.97 18.54
CA THR A 263 0.93 6.17 17.33
C THR A 263 1.62 4.82 17.46
N HIS A 264 2.82 4.74 18.04
CA HIS A 264 3.51 3.47 18.24
C HIS A 264 2.79 2.57 19.25
N VAL A 265 2.22 3.13 20.32
CA VAL A 265 1.40 2.37 21.27
C VAL A 265 0.17 1.79 20.59
N VAL A 266 -0.57 2.59 19.83
CA VAL A 266 -1.76 2.12 19.10
C VAL A 266 -1.38 1.10 18.02
N ALA A 267 -0.29 1.33 17.28
CA ALA A 267 0.20 0.38 16.29
C ALA A 267 0.63 -0.95 16.92
N PHE A 268 1.29 -0.91 18.08
CA PHE A 268 1.66 -2.11 18.84
C PHE A 268 0.42 -2.90 19.28
N LEU A 269 -0.61 -2.22 19.79
CA LEU A 269 -1.88 -2.85 20.16
C LEU A 269 -2.59 -3.44 18.94
N SER A 270 -2.70 -2.67 17.86
CA SER A 270 -3.32 -3.12 16.60
C SER A 270 -2.62 -4.35 16.04
N TRP A 271 -1.28 -4.38 16.07
CA TRP A 271 -0.52 -5.52 15.62
C TRP A 271 -0.86 -6.79 16.40
N HIS A 272 -0.83 -6.74 17.73
CA HIS A 272 -1.01 -7.91 18.56
C HIS A 272 -2.47 -8.40 18.61
N LEU A 273 -3.42 -7.47 18.56
CA LEU A 273 -4.84 -7.77 18.70
C LEU A 273 -5.54 -8.06 17.37
N ILE A 274 -5.08 -7.45 16.26
CA ILE A 274 -5.78 -7.47 14.96
C ILE A 274 -4.89 -8.02 13.85
N GLU A 275 -3.77 -7.37 13.55
CA GLU A 275 -2.99 -7.69 12.34
C GLU A 275 -2.34 -9.07 12.40
N LYS A 276 -1.68 -9.41 13.51
CA LYS A 276 -1.00 -10.70 13.70
C LYS A 276 -2.01 -11.87 13.68
N PRO A 277 -3.14 -11.83 14.42
CA PRO A 277 -4.19 -12.84 14.29
C PRO A 277 -4.73 -12.94 12.86
N ALA A 278 -5.03 -11.83 12.19
CA ALA A 278 -5.56 -11.87 10.83
C ALA A 278 -4.56 -12.52 9.86
N MET A 279 -3.28 -12.13 9.90
CA MET A 279 -2.26 -12.70 9.03
C MET A 279 -1.92 -14.17 9.33
N SER A 280 -2.20 -14.67 10.53
CA SER A 280 -2.11 -16.11 10.82
C SER A 280 -3.03 -16.96 9.93
N LEU A 281 -4.12 -16.37 9.42
CA LEU A 281 -5.09 -17.00 8.52
C LEU A 281 -4.61 -17.07 7.06
N LYS A 282 -3.34 -16.73 6.77
CA LYS A 282 -2.74 -16.77 5.41
C LYS A 282 -2.74 -18.15 4.74
N ASN A 283 -2.94 -19.21 5.52
CA ASN A 283 -3.02 -20.60 5.06
C ASN A 283 -4.46 -21.14 5.07
N TRP A 284 -5.42 -20.34 5.52
CA TRP A 284 -6.82 -20.72 5.53
C TRP A 284 -7.33 -20.89 4.10
N THR A 285 -8.07 -21.98 3.89
CA THR A 285 -8.70 -22.32 2.61
C THR A 285 -10.14 -22.72 2.92
N PRO A 286 -11.15 -22.08 2.28
CA PRO A 286 -12.54 -22.47 2.45
C PRO A 286 -12.75 -23.95 2.13
N VAL A 287 -13.65 -24.61 2.88
CA VAL A 287 -13.89 -26.06 2.74
C VAL A 287 -14.33 -26.42 1.32
N TRP A 288 -15.20 -25.63 0.70
CA TRP A 288 -15.64 -25.83 -0.69
C TRP A 288 -14.47 -25.78 -1.69
N MET A 289 -13.47 -24.92 -1.45
CA MET A 289 -12.30 -24.78 -2.30
C MET A 289 -11.35 -25.97 -2.15
N LYS A 290 -11.22 -26.51 -0.92
CA LYS A 290 -10.49 -27.77 -0.68
C LYS A 290 -11.14 -28.94 -1.45
N ILE A 291 -12.46 -29.02 -1.44
CA ILE A 291 -13.23 -30.05 -2.17
C ILE A 291 -13.01 -29.91 -3.68
N LEU A 292 -13.07 -28.68 -4.22
CA LEU A 292 -12.80 -28.39 -5.63
C LEU A 292 -11.37 -28.77 -6.04
N PHE A 293 -10.36 -28.38 -5.26
CA PHE A 293 -8.97 -28.78 -5.53
C PHE A 293 -8.77 -30.29 -5.47
N GLN A 294 -9.43 -30.99 -4.55
CA GLN A 294 -9.40 -32.45 -4.49
C GLN A 294 -10.06 -33.09 -5.72
N LYS A 295 -11.17 -32.53 -6.22
CA LYS A 295 -11.84 -33.01 -7.44
C LYS A 295 -10.97 -32.79 -8.68
N CYS A 296 -10.41 -31.60 -8.88
CA CYS A 296 -9.50 -31.32 -10.00
C CYS A 296 -8.25 -32.20 -9.98
N ARG A 297 -7.65 -32.43 -8.79
CA ARG A 297 -6.46 -33.29 -8.66
C ARG A 297 -6.74 -34.78 -8.86
N ARG A 298 -7.99 -35.22 -8.67
CA ARG A 298 -8.43 -36.58 -9.01
C ARG A 298 -8.70 -36.74 -10.50
N ALA A 299 -9.24 -35.71 -11.16
CA ALA A 299 -9.45 -35.71 -12.61
C ALA A 299 -8.12 -35.81 -13.39
N ASP A 300 -7.10 -35.09 -12.92
CA ASP A 300 -5.74 -35.09 -13.51
C ASP A 300 -5.02 -36.45 -13.34
N LYS A 301 -5.29 -37.17 -12.24
CA LYS A 301 -4.77 -38.52 -12.01
C LYS A 301 -5.48 -39.63 -12.78
N ASN A 302 -6.67 -39.36 -13.31
CA ASN A 302 -7.48 -40.34 -14.02
C ASN A 302 -7.38 -40.19 -15.56
N GLN A 303 -6.52 -39.31 -16.08
CA GLN A 303 -6.20 -39.30 -17.50
C GLN A 303 -5.30 -40.50 -17.85
N PRO A 304 -5.67 -41.35 -18.83
CA PRO A 304 -4.78 -42.40 -19.30
C PRO A 304 -3.50 -41.77 -19.89
N PRO A 305 -2.33 -42.40 -19.73
CA PRO A 305 -1.09 -41.88 -20.27
C PRO A 305 -1.24 -41.70 -21.79
N ALA A 306 -0.87 -40.52 -22.29
CA ALA A 306 -0.87 -40.23 -23.71
C ALA A 306 0.00 -41.27 -24.44
N GLU A 307 -0.59 -42.00 -25.39
CA GLU A 307 0.13 -42.94 -26.25
C GLU A 307 1.29 -42.22 -26.94
N VAL A 308 2.50 -42.64 -26.59
CA VAL A 308 3.72 -42.28 -27.32
C VAL A 308 3.62 -42.94 -28.68
N LYS A 309 3.21 -42.19 -29.71
CA LYS A 309 3.31 -42.63 -31.11
C LYS A 309 4.79 -42.90 -31.41
N ALA A 310 5.15 -44.18 -31.53
CA ALA A 310 6.45 -44.60 -32.01
C ALA A 310 6.68 -44.03 -33.42
N SER A 311 7.80 -43.32 -33.57
CA SER A 311 8.28 -42.84 -34.87
C SER A 311 8.70 -44.04 -35.73
N PRO A 312 8.28 -44.16 -37.00
CA PRO A 312 8.75 -45.22 -37.87
C PRO A 312 10.23 -45.04 -38.19
N GLU A 313 10.99 -46.13 -38.01
CA GLU A 313 12.43 -46.24 -38.23
C GLU A 313 12.86 -45.72 -39.62
N SER A 314 13.94 -44.95 -39.65
CA SER A 314 14.65 -44.55 -40.86
C SER A 314 15.35 -45.77 -41.51
N PRO A 315 15.31 -45.94 -42.85
CA PRO A 315 16.04 -47.02 -43.50
C PRO A 315 17.55 -46.79 -43.41
N LYS A 316 18.28 -47.80 -42.93
CA LYS A 316 19.74 -47.83 -42.97
C LYS A 316 20.23 -47.81 -44.42
N ALA A 317 21.09 -46.85 -44.72
CA ALA A 317 22.01 -46.95 -45.85
C ALA A 317 23.11 -47.98 -45.51
N ASN A 318 23.43 -48.88 -46.45
CA ASN A 318 24.80 -49.21 -46.85
C ASN A 318 24.83 -50.30 -47.93
N SER A 319 25.63 -50.01 -48.97
CA SER A 319 26.44 -50.88 -49.86
C SER A 319 25.80 -52.12 -50.47
#